data_AF-A0A2D4TRR9-F1
#
_entry.id   AF-A0A2D4TRR9-F1
#
_cell.length_a   1.000
_cell.length_b   1.000
_cell.length_c   1.000
_cell.angle_alpha   90.00
_cell.angle_beta   90.00
_cell.angle_gamma   90.00
#
_symmetry.space_group_name_H-M   'P 1'
#
loop_
_entity.id
_entity.type
_entity.pdbx_description
1 polymer ?
#
loop_
_entity_poly.entity_id
_entity_poly.type
_entity_poly.pdbx_seq_one_letter_code
_entity_poly.pdbx_strand_id
1 'polypeptide(L)'
;KPHDILILATSIQLLASEHRFEKWSNFPNERAKILSLLNQLNSTVLVISGDRHRGGIYKSGKIVELTASALNKGIPPIPETDTLLQGKTHTVNNYGIVEFSNSYLSLFLKDENMNILESMKISLK
;
A
#
# COMPACT_ATOMS: atom_id res chain seq x y z
N LYS A 1 -19.78 -12.49 4.65
CA LYS A 1 -19.98 -12.13 6.08
C LYS A 1 -19.62 -10.65 6.26
N PRO A 2 -20.33 -9.91 7.13
CA PRO A 2 -19.94 -8.54 7.45
C PRO A 2 -18.55 -8.53 8.10
N HIS A 3 -17.74 -7.52 7.78
CA HIS A 3 -16.40 -7.31 8.32
C HIS A 3 -16.13 -5.81 8.39
N ASP A 4 -15.46 -5.35 9.45
CA ASP A 4 -15.12 -3.94 9.64
C ASP A 4 -13.90 -3.55 8.79
N ILE A 5 -12.99 -4.52 8.59
CA ILE A 5 -11.73 -4.36 7.87
C ILE A 5 -11.56 -5.50 6.87
N LEU A 6 -11.21 -5.17 5.64
CA LEU A 6 -10.71 -6.11 4.64
C LEU A 6 -9.23 -5.83 4.41
N ILE A 7 -8.40 -6.85 4.58
CA ILE A 7 -7.00 -6.82 4.18
C ILE A 7 -6.83 -7.70 2.95
N LEU A 8 -6.44 -7.09 1.84
CA LEU A 8 -6.17 -7.77 0.58
C LEU A 8 -4.66 -7.79 0.34
N ALA A 9 -4.06 -8.98 0.29
CA ALA A 9 -2.67 -9.15 -0.10
C ALA A 9 -2.58 -9.39 -1.62
N THR A 10 -1.74 -8.62 -2.30
CA THR A 10 -1.42 -8.81 -3.72
C THR A 10 0.09 -8.86 -3.92
N SER A 11 0.57 -9.56 -4.95
CA SER A 11 2.01 -9.62 -5.27
C SER A 11 2.55 -8.25 -5.69
N ILE A 12 1.86 -7.62 -6.63
CA ILE A 12 2.18 -6.32 -7.26
C ILE A 12 1.19 -5.25 -6.81
N GLN A 13 1.52 -3.97 -7.00
CA GLN A 13 0.70 -2.89 -6.47
C GLN A 13 -0.64 -2.73 -7.19
N LEU A 14 -1.69 -2.47 -6.41
CA LEU A 14 -3.04 -2.30 -6.93
C LEU A 14 -3.30 -0.84 -7.35
N LEU A 15 -2.88 0.12 -6.52
CA LEU A 15 -3.15 1.53 -6.69
C LEU A 15 -2.12 2.21 -7.59
N ALA A 16 -0.84 1.91 -7.45
CA ALA A 16 0.22 2.52 -8.27
C ALA A 16 -0.04 2.33 -9.78
N SER A 17 0.29 3.35 -10.56
CA SER A 17 -0.01 3.44 -11.99
C SER A 17 1.08 4.07 -12.86
N GLU A 18 1.99 4.86 -12.28
CA GLU A 18 2.93 5.69 -13.07
C GLU A 18 4.29 5.03 -13.36
N HIS A 19 4.79 4.14 -12.49
CA HIS A 19 6.10 3.52 -12.74
C HIS A 19 6.06 2.49 -13.88
N ARG A 20 7.19 2.23 -14.53
CA ARG A 20 7.26 1.34 -15.71
C ARG A 20 7.16 -0.16 -15.44
N PHE A 21 7.35 -0.60 -14.20
CA PHE A 21 7.34 -2.02 -13.79
C PHE A 21 5.92 -2.60 -13.69
N GLU A 22 5.84 -3.93 -13.49
CA GLU A 22 4.60 -4.68 -13.33
C GLU A 22 3.77 -4.15 -12.14
N LYS A 23 2.47 -3.98 -12.39
CA LYS A 23 1.45 -3.48 -11.46
C LYS A 23 0.08 -3.78 -12.03
N TRP A 24 -0.96 -3.70 -11.20
CA TRP A 24 -2.32 -3.95 -11.67
C TRP A 24 -2.77 -2.99 -12.77
N SER A 25 -2.18 -1.80 -12.91
CA SER A 25 -2.53 -0.88 -14.00
C SER A 25 -2.13 -1.40 -15.39
N ASN A 26 -1.30 -2.45 -15.46
CA ASN A 26 -1.05 -3.20 -16.71
C ASN A 26 -2.25 -4.06 -17.14
N PHE A 27 -3.20 -4.33 -16.23
CA PHE A 27 -4.43 -5.11 -16.45
C PHE A 27 -5.67 -4.23 -16.18
N PRO A 28 -5.97 -3.27 -17.07
CA PRO A 28 -6.90 -2.18 -16.77
C PRO A 28 -8.33 -2.67 -16.47
N ASN A 29 -8.79 -3.73 -17.14
CA ASN A 29 -10.13 -4.28 -16.94
C ASN A 29 -10.26 -4.98 -15.57
N GLU A 30 -9.27 -5.81 -15.22
CA GLU A 30 -9.21 -6.54 -13.96
C GLU A 30 -9.03 -5.58 -12.79
N ARG A 31 -8.15 -4.58 -12.93
CA ARG A 31 -7.97 -3.50 -11.96
C ARG A 31 -9.25 -2.70 -11.76
N ALA A 32 -9.96 -2.33 -12.83
CA ALA A 32 -11.22 -1.63 -12.71
C ALA A 32 -12.27 -2.48 -11.98
N LYS A 33 -12.34 -3.78 -12.30
CA LYS A 33 -13.28 -4.72 -11.65
C LYS A 33 -13.01 -4.86 -10.15
N ILE A 34 -11.76 -5.10 -9.74
CA ILE A 34 -11.44 -5.27 -8.32
C ILE A 34 -11.61 -3.97 -7.55
N LEU A 35 -11.21 -2.81 -8.10
CA LEU A 35 -11.42 -1.52 -7.47
C LEU A 35 -12.91 -1.21 -7.32
N SER A 36 -13.74 -1.54 -8.30
CA SER A 36 -15.20 -1.39 -8.21
C SER A 36 -15.78 -2.23 -7.06
N LEU A 37 -15.41 -3.51 -6.97
CA LEU A 37 -15.86 -4.41 -5.90
C LEU A 37 -15.42 -3.92 -4.52
N LEU A 38 -14.16 -3.51 -4.36
CA LEU A 38 -13.65 -2.95 -3.11
C LEU A 38 -14.38 -1.65 -2.73
N ASN A 39 -14.69 -0.81 -3.72
CA ASN A 39 -15.43 0.44 -3.50
C ASN A 39 -16.90 0.25 -3.10
N GLN A 40 -17.51 -0.91 -3.38
CA GLN A 40 -18.86 -1.25 -2.92
C GLN A 40 -18.93 -1.70 -1.45
N LEU A 41 -17.81 -2.12 -0.85
CA LEU A 41 -17.80 -2.58 0.55
C LEU A 41 -18.07 -1.43 1.53
N ASN A 42 -18.71 -1.70 2.67
CA ASN A 42 -18.78 -0.69 3.74
C ASN A 42 -17.53 -0.69 4.64
N SER A 43 -16.68 -1.69 4.47
CA SER A 43 -15.48 -1.95 5.26
C SER A 43 -14.35 -0.98 4.93
N THR A 44 -13.45 -0.80 5.89
CA THR A 44 -12.13 -0.21 5.64
C THR A 44 -11.29 -1.17 4.81
N VAL A 45 -10.74 -0.71 3.69
CA VAL A 45 -9.97 -1.59 2.78
C VAL A 45 -8.49 -1.22 2.85
N LEU A 46 -7.68 -2.17 3.34
CA LEU A 46 -6.23 -2.11 3.30
C LEU A 46 -5.72 -3.12 2.27
N VAL A 47 -4.90 -2.64 1.34
CA VAL A 47 -4.13 -3.48 0.42
C VAL A 47 -2.70 -3.56 0.92
N ILE A 48 -2.11 -4.75 0.90
CA ILE A 48 -0.68 -4.95 1.16
C ILE A 48 -0.02 -5.54 -0.09
N SER A 49 1.09 -4.96 -0.52
CA SER A 49 1.75 -5.33 -1.78
C SER A 49 3.28 -5.32 -1.69
N GLY A 50 3.92 -5.96 -2.68
CA GLY A 50 5.38 -6.13 -2.76
C GLY A 50 5.93 -5.92 -4.19
N ASP A 51 6.92 -6.75 -4.56
CA ASP A 51 7.56 -6.85 -5.89
C ASP A 51 8.36 -5.62 -6.40
N ARG A 52 8.44 -4.56 -5.60
CA ARG A 52 8.99 -3.27 -6.05
C ARG A 52 10.39 -2.95 -5.62
N HIS A 53 10.92 -3.68 -4.64
CA HIS A 53 12.19 -3.33 -3.99
C HIS A 53 12.20 -1.89 -3.42
N ARG A 54 11.00 -1.35 -3.19
CA ARG A 54 10.76 -0.06 -2.54
C ARG A 54 9.46 -0.15 -1.75
N GLY A 55 9.34 0.68 -0.73
CA GLY A 55 8.11 0.83 0.04
C GLY A 55 7.46 2.19 -0.17
N GLY A 56 6.17 2.28 0.12
CA GLY A 56 5.39 3.51 0.02
C GLY A 56 3.94 3.28 0.44
N ILE A 57 3.21 4.37 0.65
CA ILE A 57 1.78 4.33 0.97
C ILE A 57 1.00 5.01 -0.15
N TYR A 58 -0.04 4.37 -0.65
CA TYR A 58 -0.92 4.91 -1.69
C TYR A 58 -2.36 5.01 -1.16
N LYS A 59 -3.13 5.97 -1.66
CA LYS A 59 -4.52 6.14 -1.25
C LYS A 59 -5.42 6.56 -2.40
N SER A 60 -6.55 5.88 -2.54
CA SER A 60 -7.63 6.24 -3.47
C SER A 60 -8.97 6.10 -2.77
N GLY A 61 -9.59 7.24 -2.46
CA GLY A 61 -10.81 7.27 -1.64
C GLY A 61 -10.60 6.59 -0.29
N LYS A 62 -11.32 5.49 -0.06
CA LYS A 62 -11.25 4.68 1.17
C LYS A 62 -10.24 3.52 1.11
N ILE A 63 -9.68 3.24 -0.08
CA ILE A 63 -8.71 2.16 -0.26
C ILE A 63 -7.34 2.75 0.04
N VAL A 64 -6.65 2.15 1.00
CA VAL A 64 -5.25 2.46 1.30
C VAL A 64 -4.41 1.25 0.95
N GLU A 65 -3.25 1.49 0.37
CA GLU A 65 -2.27 0.45 0.06
C GLU A 65 -0.95 0.74 0.77
N LEU A 66 -0.41 -0.27 1.44
CA LEU A 66 0.95 -0.28 1.99
C LEU A 66 1.80 -1.23 1.14
N THR A 67 2.70 -0.66 0.32
CA THR A 67 3.73 -1.43 -0.37
C THR A 67 4.94 -1.51 0.54
N ALA A 68 5.37 -2.73 0.89
CA ALA A 68 6.56 -2.99 1.69
C ALA A 68 7.35 -4.14 1.06
N SER A 69 8.46 -3.82 0.37
CA SER A 69 9.06 -4.77 -0.57
C SER A 69 10.58 -4.89 -0.49
N ALA A 70 11.28 -4.01 0.23
CA ALA A 70 12.74 -3.93 0.15
C ALA A 70 13.45 -4.79 1.21
N LEU A 71 12.81 -5.80 1.81
CA LEU A 71 13.26 -6.49 3.04
C LEU A 71 14.77 -6.83 3.07
N ASN A 72 15.35 -7.28 1.96
CA ASN A 72 16.77 -7.66 1.86
C ASN A 72 17.50 -7.09 0.63
N LYS A 73 16.84 -6.29 -0.21
CA LYS A 73 17.41 -5.81 -1.48
C LYS A 73 16.88 -4.44 -1.83
N GLY A 74 17.42 -3.43 -1.16
CA GLY A 74 17.30 -2.05 -1.60
C GLY A 74 17.91 -1.81 -2.97
N ILE A 75 17.39 -0.81 -3.69
CA ILE A 75 17.89 -0.35 -4.98
C ILE A 75 18.44 1.08 -4.85
N PRO A 76 19.27 1.56 -5.81
CA PRO A 76 19.69 2.96 -5.82
C PRO A 76 18.50 3.92 -5.66
N PRO A 77 18.65 5.04 -4.94
CA PRO A 77 17.56 5.93 -4.58
C PRO A 77 17.10 6.76 -5.78
N ILE A 78 16.40 6.10 -6.70
CA ILE A 78 15.79 6.71 -7.87
C ILE A 78 14.40 7.17 -7.46
N PRO A 79 14.13 8.49 -7.46
CA PRO A 79 12.82 9.02 -7.13
C PRO A 79 11.77 8.44 -8.09
N GLU A 80 10.68 7.95 -7.52
CA GLU A 80 9.45 7.65 -8.25
C GLU A 80 8.29 8.28 -7.47
N THR A 81 7.34 8.82 -8.21
CA THR A 81 6.09 9.39 -7.70
C THR A 81 4.91 8.67 -8.34
N ASP A 82 3.73 8.89 -7.76
CA ASP A 82 2.45 8.52 -8.35
C ASP A 82 1.40 9.53 -7.88
N THR A 83 0.39 9.83 -8.69
CA THR A 83 -0.74 10.69 -8.31
C THR A 83 -1.45 10.22 -7.02
N LEU A 84 -1.44 8.92 -6.74
CA LEU A 84 -2.05 8.34 -5.54
C LEU A 84 -1.06 8.16 -4.37
N LEU A 85 0.23 8.42 -4.58
CA LEU A 85 1.26 8.29 -3.55
C LEU A 85 1.03 9.29 -2.42
N GLN A 86 1.22 8.83 -1.20
CA GLN A 86 1.17 9.62 0.02
C GLN A 86 2.60 9.69 0.59
N GLY A 87 3.18 10.89 0.62
CA GLY A 87 4.58 11.07 1.00
C GLY A 87 5.54 10.73 -0.14
N LYS A 88 6.55 9.89 0.12
CA LYS A 88 7.54 9.46 -0.87
C LYS A 88 7.72 7.93 -0.88
N THR A 89 8.38 7.43 -1.91
CA THR A 89 8.82 6.03 -1.93
C THR A 89 10.22 5.90 -1.33
N HIS A 90 10.51 4.73 -0.74
CA HIS A 90 11.77 4.45 -0.05
C HIS A 90 12.40 3.19 -0.60
N THR A 91 13.65 3.27 -1.07
CA THR A 91 14.38 2.14 -1.65
C THR A 91 15.34 1.46 -0.67
N VAL A 92 15.48 1.99 0.54
CA VAL A 92 16.21 1.34 1.64
C VAL A 92 15.48 0.09 2.11
N ASN A 93 16.19 -0.84 2.75
CA ASN A 93 15.56 -2.02 3.34
C ASN A 93 14.42 -1.61 4.26
N ASN A 94 13.24 -2.18 4.04
CA ASN A 94 12.04 -1.80 4.77
C ASN A 94 11.04 -2.95 4.93
N TYR A 95 10.15 -2.78 5.92
CA TYR A 95 9.03 -3.65 6.20
C TYR A 95 7.81 -2.83 6.66
N GLY A 96 6.63 -3.43 6.49
CA GLY A 96 5.35 -2.83 6.89
C GLY A 96 4.89 -3.33 8.25
N ILE A 97 4.31 -2.45 9.06
CA ILE A 97 3.57 -2.80 10.28
C ILE A 97 2.14 -2.26 10.14
N VAL A 98 1.17 -3.11 10.50
CA VAL A 98 -0.24 -2.73 10.66
C VAL A 98 -0.61 -2.93 12.12
N GLU A 99 -0.91 -1.85 12.83
CA GLU A 99 -1.36 -1.89 14.21
C GLU A 99 -2.87 -1.66 14.26
N PHE A 100 -3.56 -2.55 14.99
CA PHE A 100 -5.01 -2.52 15.14
C PHE A 100 -5.37 -1.87 16.47
N SER A 101 -6.31 -0.93 16.41
CA SER A 101 -6.96 -0.34 17.58
C SER A 101 -8.48 -0.46 17.41
N ASN A 102 -9.22 -0.20 18.49
CA ASN A 102 -10.69 -0.29 18.48
C ASN A 102 -11.36 0.69 17.50
N SER A 103 -10.72 1.82 17.20
CA SER A 103 -11.31 2.89 16.37
C SER A 103 -10.44 3.34 15.19
N TYR A 104 -9.27 2.74 15.00
CA TYR A 104 -8.37 3.09 13.89
C TYR A 104 -7.37 1.97 13.58
N LEU A 105 -6.76 2.07 12.41
CA LEU A 105 -5.55 1.36 12.02
C LEU A 105 -4.39 2.34 11.91
N SER A 106 -3.22 1.94 12.40
CA SER A 106 -1.97 2.65 12.12
C SER A 106 -1.12 1.81 11.20
N LEU A 107 -0.69 2.41 10.10
CA LEU A 107 0.23 1.83 9.13
C LEU A 107 1.59 2.48 9.32
N PHE A 108 2.63 1.67 9.33
CA PHE A 108 4.01 2.13 9.34
C PHE A 108 4.80 1.41 8.27
N LEU A 109 5.60 2.16 7.52
CA LEU A 109 6.74 1.64 6.79
C LEU A 109 7.98 1.95 7.61
N LYS A 110 8.77 0.94 7.98
CA LYS A 110 9.97 1.10 8.80
C LYS A 110 11.20 0.57 8.10
N ASP A 111 12.35 1.16 8.39
CA ASP A 111 13.65 0.62 7.99
C ASP A 111 14.14 -0.49 8.94
N GLU A 112 15.25 -1.13 8.60
CA GLU A 112 15.88 -2.19 9.41
C GLU A 112 16.32 -1.75 10.82
N ASN A 113 16.42 -0.43 11.07
CA ASN A 113 16.75 0.15 12.37
C ASN A 113 15.50 0.60 13.14
N MET A 114 14.30 0.21 12.68
CA MET A 114 12.99 0.60 13.23
C MET A 114 12.62 2.08 13.08
N ASN A 115 13.37 2.85 12.29
CA ASN A 115 12.99 4.24 11.99
C ASN A 115 11.73 4.26 11.11
N ILE A 116 10.81 5.18 11.39
CA ILE A 116 9.61 5.36 10.58
C ILE A 116 9.98 6.10 9.29
N LEU A 117 9.77 5.44 8.15
CA LEU A 117 9.96 5.99 6.81
C LEU A 117 8.70 6.69 6.31
N GLU A 118 7.53 6.04 6.50
CA GLU A 118 6.20 6.58 6.23
C GLU A 118 5.22 6.07 7.28
N SER A 119 4.15 6.81 7.51
CA SER A 119 3.04 6.34 8.36
C SER A 119 1.70 6.91 7.93
N MET A 120 0.63 6.19 8.25
CA MET A 120 -0.73 6.66 8.03
C MET A 120 -1.66 6.13 9.12
N LYS A 121 -2.59 6.97 9.58
CA LYS A 121 -3.69 6.57 10.44
C LYS A 121 -5.00 6.53 9.66
N ILE A 122 -5.75 5.44 9.78
CA ILE A 122 -7.05 5.25 9.13
C ILE A 122 -8.11 5.07 10.22
N SER A 123 -9.06 6.00 10.33
CA SER A 123 -10.18 5.84 11.25
C SER A 123 -11.11 4.72 10.79
N LEU A 124 -11.49 3.84 11.70
CA LEU A 124 -12.54 2.85 11.50
C LEU A 124 -13.91 3.52 11.69
N LYS A 125 -14.89 3.11 10.91
CA LYS A 125 -16.28 3.55 11.05
C LYS A 125 -17.01 2.74 12.10
#